data_AF-A0A7S1EE29-F1
#
_entry.id   AF-A0A7S1EE29-F1
#
_cell.length_a   1.000
_cell.length_b   1.000
_cell.length_c   1.000
_cell.angle_alpha   90.00
_cell.angle_beta   90.00
_cell.angle_gamma   90.00
#
_symmetry.space_group_name_H-M   'P 1'
#
loop_
_entity.id
_entity.type
_entity.pdbx_description
1 polymer ?
#
loop_
_entity_poly.entity_id
_entity_poly.type
_entity_poly.pdbx_seq_one_letter_code
_entity_poly.pdbx_strand_id
1 'polypeptide(L)'
;RATRRIGPAELALRVGGQLASQPLVSAEQFAVGGADTVRGYPEAASSADYGVLASLELRSRNLAPALLSAFEGANLPPFTDLVFFGFGDAARVALIEPE
;
A
#
# COMPACT_ATOMS: atom_id res chain seq x y z
N ARG A 1 -7.92 0.45 7.86
CA ARG A 1 -6.50 0.86 7.93
C ARG A 1 -6.19 1.22 9.38
N ALA A 2 -5.13 0.67 9.96
CA ALA A 2 -4.65 0.99 11.30
C ALA A 2 -3.25 1.60 11.19
N THR A 3 -2.95 2.60 12.00
CA THR A 3 -1.62 3.24 12.05
C THR A 3 -1.09 3.27 13.47
N ARG A 4 0.23 3.16 13.62
CA ARG A 4 0.90 3.20 14.91
C ARG A 4 2.26 3.88 14.78
N ARG A 5 2.51 4.88 15.61
CA ARG A 5 3.85 5.47 15.74
C ARG A 5 4.80 4.48 16.43
N ILE A 6 5.95 4.24 15.82
CA ILE A 6 7.04 3.41 16.32
C ILE A 6 8.34 4.23 16.32
N GLY A 7 8.67 4.81 17.47
CA GLY A 7 9.78 5.76 17.59
C GLY A 7 9.57 6.98 16.67
N PRO A 8 10.56 7.35 15.83
CA PRO A 8 10.43 8.45 14.88
C PRO A 8 9.68 8.09 13.60
N ALA A 9 9.17 6.85 13.46
CA ALA A 9 8.48 6.38 12.27
C ALA A 9 7.00 6.08 12.56
N GLU A 10 6.21 5.94 11.49
CA GLU A 10 4.83 5.47 11.52
C GLU A 10 4.74 4.15 10.73
N LEU A 11 4.14 3.15 11.36
CA LEU A 11 3.77 1.89 10.73
C LEU A 11 2.27 1.91 10.45
N ALA A 12 1.87 1.61 9.22
CA ALA A 12 0.48 1.41 8.85
C ALA A 12 0.25 -0.04 8.41
N LEU A 13 -0.90 -0.59 8.83
CA LEU A 13 -1.42 -1.87 8.36
C LEU A 13 -2.76 -1.62 7.67
N ARG A 14 -2.91 -2.19 6.48
CA ARG A 14 -4.19 -2.25 5.77
C ARG A 14 -4.49 -3.70 5.43
N VAL A 15 -5.71 -4.12 5.73
CA VAL A 15 -6.27 -5.40 5.33
C VAL A 15 -7.59 -5.10 4.63
N GLY A 16 -7.88 -5.84 3.57
CA GLY A 16 -9.12 -5.75 2.81
C GLY A 16 -9.44 -7.10 2.21
N GLY A 17 -10.66 -7.28 1.74
CA GLY A 17 -11.06 -8.52 1.11
C GLY A 17 -12.51 -8.52 0.67
N GLN A 18 -12.87 -9.57 -0.04
CA GLN A 18 -14.21 -9.84 -0.55
C GLN A 18 -14.56 -11.29 -0.28
N LEU A 19 -15.82 -11.53 0.08
CA LEU A 19 -16.42 -12.85 0.18
C LEU A 19 -17.60 -12.91 -0.79
N ALA A 20 -17.78 -14.05 -1.43
CA ALA A 20 -18.88 -14.31 -2.35
C ALA A 20 -19.50 -15.68 -2.03
N SER A 21 -20.80 -15.82 -2.26
CA SER A 21 -21.53 -17.09 -2.09
C SER A 21 -21.85 -17.76 -3.43
N GLN A 22 -21.46 -17.14 -4.55
CA GLN A 22 -21.70 -17.60 -5.91
C GLN A 22 -20.64 -17.02 -6.85
N PRO A 23 -20.42 -17.61 -8.04
CA PRO A 23 -19.57 -17.01 -9.06
C PRO A 23 -20.03 -15.59 -9.40
N LEU A 24 -19.10 -14.64 -9.45
CA LEU A 24 -19.38 -13.24 -9.75
C LEU A 24 -19.06 -12.92 -11.21
N VAL A 25 -19.76 -11.93 -11.76
CA VAL A 25 -19.37 -11.37 -13.04
C VAL A 25 -18.04 -10.62 -12.90
N SER A 26 -17.24 -10.57 -13.96
CA SER A 26 -15.89 -9.98 -13.94
C SER A 26 -15.84 -8.56 -13.35
N ALA A 27 -16.90 -7.75 -13.55
CA ALA A 27 -16.99 -6.39 -13.00
C ALA A 27 -17.21 -6.33 -11.47
N GLU A 28 -17.64 -7.42 -10.84
CA GLU A 28 -17.90 -7.53 -9.40
C GLU A 28 -16.79 -8.32 -8.67
N GLN A 29 -15.86 -8.91 -9.41
CA GLN A 29 -14.75 -9.68 -8.84
C GLN A 29 -13.75 -8.76 -8.12
N PHE A 30 -13.13 -9.31 -7.08
CA PHE A 30 -12.10 -8.64 -6.31
C PHE A 30 -10.80 -8.57 -7.11
N ALA A 31 -10.54 -7.42 -7.71
CA ALA A 31 -9.32 -7.16 -8.48
C ALA A 31 -8.13 -6.81 -7.57
N VAL A 32 -6.97 -7.40 -7.86
CA VAL A 32 -5.70 -7.16 -7.17
C VAL A 32 -4.57 -6.96 -8.19
N GLY A 33 -3.55 -6.22 -7.77
CA GLY A 33 -2.49 -5.67 -8.62
C GLY A 33 -2.74 -4.20 -8.93
N GLY A 34 -1.69 -3.39 -8.85
CA GLY A 34 -1.78 -1.94 -9.04
C GLY A 34 -1.32 -1.13 -7.83
N ALA A 35 -1.34 0.21 -7.97
CA ALA A 35 -0.82 1.12 -6.96
C ALA A 35 -1.59 1.03 -5.62
N ASP A 36 -2.89 0.74 -5.69
CA ASP A 36 -3.80 0.74 -4.54
C ASP A 36 -3.96 -0.63 -3.88
N THR A 37 -3.40 -1.71 -4.45
CA THR A 37 -3.54 -3.07 -3.93
C THR A 37 -2.19 -3.72 -3.69
N VAL A 38 -1.62 -4.38 -4.69
CA VAL A 38 -0.30 -5.01 -4.65
C VAL A 38 0.63 -4.26 -5.58
N ARG A 39 1.38 -3.32 -5.01
CA ARG A 39 2.32 -2.48 -5.78
C ARG A 39 3.40 -3.35 -6.42
N GLY A 40 3.83 -2.96 -7.62
CA GLY A 40 4.79 -3.72 -8.44
C GLY A 40 4.14 -4.68 -9.45
N TYR A 41 2.81 -4.84 -9.40
CA TYR A 41 2.03 -5.55 -10.42
C TYR A 41 1.22 -4.57 -11.28
N PRO A 42 0.85 -4.93 -12.52
CA PRO A 42 -0.10 -4.17 -13.32
C PRO A 42 -1.44 -3.98 -12.60
N GLU A 43 -2.17 -2.92 -12.95
CA GLU A 43 -3.53 -2.71 -12.49
C GLU A 43 -4.42 -3.91 -12.86
N ALA A 44 -5.17 -4.42 -11.88
CA ALA A 44 -6.04 -5.59 -12.02
C ALA A 44 -5.34 -6.83 -12.63
N ALA A 45 -4.09 -7.09 -12.24
CA ALA A 45 -3.32 -8.25 -12.69
C ALA A 45 -4.02 -9.60 -12.42
N SER A 46 -4.91 -9.68 -11.42
CA SER A 46 -5.77 -10.84 -11.17
C SER A 46 -7.10 -10.39 -10.55
N SER A 47 -8.19 -11.09 -10.86
CA SER A 47 -9.51 -10.88 -10.26
C SER A 47 -10.18 -12.23 -9.97
N ALA A 48 -10.92 -12.30 -8.86
CA ALA A 48 -11.70 -13.49 -8.53
C ALA A 48 -12.87 -13.20 -7.59
N ASP A 49 -13.70 -14.21 -7.29
CA ASP A 49 -14.94 -14.01 -6.53
C ASP A 49 -14.69 -13.66 -5.07
N TYR A 50 -13.69 -14.28 -4.45
CA TYR A 50 -13.21 -13.97 -3.10
C TYR A 50 -11.72 -13.68 -3.08
N GLY A 51 -11.32 -12.86 -2.12
CA GLY A 51 -9.93 -12.48 -1.98
C GLY A 51 -9.62 -11.76 -0.68
N VAL A 52 -8.34 -11.76 -0.33
CA VAL A 52 -7.79 -11.00 0.78
C VAL A 52 -6.55 -10.27 0.32
N LEU A 53 -6.38 -9.03 0.79
CA LEU A 53 -5.18 -8.24 0.65
C LEU A 53 -4.68 -7.81 2.02
N ALA A 54 -3.36 -7.72 2.16
CA ALA A 54 -2.68 -7.17 3.32
C ALA A 54 -1.53 -6.28 2.83
N SER A 55 -1.35 -5.14 3.51
CA SER A 55 -0.35 -4.15 3.18
C SER A 55 0.24 -3.57 4.45
N LEU A 56 1.56 -3.58 4.55
CA LEU A 56 2.34 -2.96 5.61
C LEU A 56 3.11 -1.78 5.02
N GLU A 57 3.00 -0.61 5.64
CA GLU A 57 3.70 0.60 5.21
C GLU A 57 4.51 1.18 6.36
N LEU A 58 5.72 1.61 6.08
CA LEU A 58 6.61 2.30 7.01
C LEU A 58 6.94 3.68 6.46
N ARG A 59 6.70 4.72 7.25
CA ARG A 59 7.03 6.10 6.92
C ARG A 59 7.90 6.71 8.01
N SER A 60 9.04 7.29 7.66
CA SER A 60 9.84 8.05 8.63
C SER A 60 9.15 9.35 9.04
N ARG A 61 9.62 9.98 10.13
CA ARG A 61 9.38 11.41 10.35
C ARG A 61 9.86 12.20 9.14
N ASN A 62 9.34 13.41 8.97
CA ASN A 62 9.85 14.35 8.00
C ASN A 62 11.33 14.68 8.30
N LEU A 63 12.19 14.43 7.33
CA LEU A 63 13.64 14.62 7.37
C LEU A 63 14.06 15.94 6.72
N ALA A 64 13.15 16.65 6.06
CA ALA A 64 13.49 17.90 5.37
C ALA A 64 14.17 18.94 6.28
N PRO A 65 13.69 19.19 7.52
CA PRO A 65 14.37 20.13 8.41
C PRO A 65 15.80 19.71 8.77
N ALA A 66 16.02 18.40 8.97
CA ALA A 66 17.33 17.86 9.33
C ALA A 66 18.30 17.90 8.14
N LEU A 67 17.82 17.66 6.92
CA LEU A 67 18.67 17.75 5.73
C LEU A 67 19.02 19.21 5.39
N LEU A 68 18.05 20.12 5.41
CA LEU A 68 18.27 21.53 5.10
C LEU A 68 19.26 22.18 6.07
N SER A 69 19.17 21.85 7.36
CA SER A 69 20.15 22.31 8.36
C SER A 69 21.55 21.70 8.18
N ALA A 70 21.64 20.43 7.77
CA ALA A 70 22.93 19.78 7.51
C ALA A 70 23.68 20.37 6.30
N PHE A 71 22.96 20.97 5.34
CA PHE A 71 23.51 21.56 4.12
C PHE A 71 23.29 23.07 4.05
N GLU A 72 23.30 23.72 5.21
CA GLU A 72 23.22 25.18 5.28
C GLU A 72 24.31 25.83 4.40
N GLY A 73 23.92 26.76 3.53
CA GLY A 73 24.82 27.41 2.56
C GLY A 73 24.96 26.72 1.20
N ALA A 74 24.46 25.50 1.01
CA ALA A 74 24.50 24.79 -0.28
C ALA A 74 23.46 25.28 -1.31
N ASN A 75 22.70 26.34 -0.98
CA ASN A 75 21.64 26.91 -1.81
C ASN A 75 20.64 25.87 -2.35
N LEU A 76 20.25 24.91 -1.49
CA LEU A 76 19.25 23.91 -1.84
C LEU A 76 17.89 24.61 -2.06
N PRO A 77 17.10 24.21 -3.07
CA PRO A 77 15.74 24.70 -3.22
C PRO A 77 14.93 24.33 -1.96
N PRO A 78 13.98 25.18 -1.52
CA PRO A 78 13.16 24.87 -0.36
C PRO A 78 12.25 23.68 -0.65
N PHE A 79 12.29 22.67 0.22
CA PHE A 79 11.32 21.57 0.25
C PHE A 79 10.87 21.35 1.69
N THR A 80 9.58 21.04 1.86
CA THR A 80 8.94 20.96 3.18
C THR A 80 8.70 19.54 3.64
N ASP A 81 8.71 18.56 2.74
CA ASP A 81 8.53 17.14 3.07
C ASP A 81 9.62 16.31 2.41
N LEU A 82 10.28 15.50 3.23
CA LEU A 82 11.20 14.46 2.77
C LEU A 82 11.07 13.29 3.73
N VAL A 83 10.65 12.15 3.23
CA VAL A 83 10.51 10.94 4.04
C VAL A 83 11.13 9.74 3.35
N PHE A 84 11.63 8.82 4.16
CA PHE A 84 11.78 7.45 3.70
C PHE A 84 10.43 6.75 3.81
N PHE A 85 10.05 6.11 2.72
CA PHE A 85 8.84 5.32 2.63
C PHE A 85 9.20 3.92 2.13
N GLY A 86 8.68 2.91 2.81
CA GLY A 86 8.83 1.50 2.43
C GLY A 86 7.52 0.77 2.66
N PHE A 87 7.29 -0.29 1.90
CA PHE A 87 6.07 -1.07 2.02
C PHE A 87 6.28 -2.54 1.66
N GLY A 88 5.34 -3.39 2.08
CA GLY A 88 5.18 -4.76 1.63
C GLY A 88 3.70 -5.09 1.46
N ASP A 89 3.31 -5.55 0.27
CA ASP A 89 1.94 -5.90 -0.08
C ASP A 89 1.84 -7.38 -0.45
N ALA A 90 0.72 -8.01 -0.10
CA ALA A 90 0.38 -9.36 -0.50
C ALA A 90 -1.12 -9.49 -0.71
N ALA A 91 -1.52 -10.30 -1.68
CA ALA A 91 -2.91 -10.66 -1.88
C ALA A 91 -3.04 -12.12 -2.33
N ARG A 92 -4.21 -12.70 -2.03
CA ARG A 92 -4.63 -14.00 -2.55
C ARG A 92 -6.08 -13.90 -2.98
N VAL A 93 -6.37 -14.37 -4.18
CA VAL A 93 -7.71 -14.39 -4.78
C VAL A 93 -8.00 -15.79 -5.32
N ALA A 94 -9.27 -16.19 -5.36
CA ALA A 94 -9.69 -17.44 -5.97
C ALA A 94 -11.16 -17.41 -6.43
N LEU A 95 -11.46 -18.23 -7.43
CA LEU A 95 -12.78 -18.36 -8.04
C LEU A 95 -13.61 -19.40 -7.28
N ILE A 96 -14.92 -19.27 -7.38
CA ILE A 96 -15.89 -20.31 -7.04
C ILE A 96 -16.10 -21.12 -8.31
N GLU A 97 -15.76 -22.40 -8.26
CA GLU A 97 -16.12 -23.33 -9.33
C GLU A 97 -17.64 -23.55 -9.28
N PRO A 98 -18.37 -23.34 -10.38
CA PRO A 98 -19.75 -23.81 -10.47
C PRO A 98 -19.75 -25.35 -10.46
N GLU A 99 -20.59 -25.94 -9.62
CA GLU A 99 -20.85 -27.39 -9.65
C GLU A 99 -21.53 -27.84 -10.95
#